data_AF-A0A800FAC3-F1
#
_entry.id   AF-A0A800FAC3-F1
#
_cell.length_a   1.000
_cell.length_b   1.000
_cell.length_c   1.000
_cell.angle_alpha   90.00
_cell.angle_beta   90.00
_cell.angle_gamma   90.00
#
_symmetry.space_group_name_H-M   'P 1'
#
loop_
_entity.id
_entity.type
_entity.pdbx_description
1 polymer ?
#
loop_
_entity_poly.entity_id
_entity_poly.type
_entity_poly.pdbx_seq_one_letter_code
_entity_poly.pdbx_strand_id
1 'polypeptide(L)'
;MARLRAGGSRPHRAAGARWSGLVSQHQASRAALSKVAILGAGNLGRALATGWVRAGLFDAGQIPLTRRDSDKLHDLAESGHPVGSDNAATVRSADVIVLAVQP
;
A
#
# COMPACT_ATOMS: atom_id res chain seq x y z
N MET A 1 -14.75 -30.66 62.03
CA MET A 1 -15.02 -31.32 60.72
C MET A 1 -16.27 -30.68 60.15
N ALA A 2 -16.39 -30.11 58.95
CA ALA A 2 -15.57 -30.05 57.75
C ALA A 2 -15.78 -28.67 57.09
N ARG A 3 -14.76 -28.16 56.40
CA ARG A 3 -14.79 -26.88 55.68
C ARG A 3 -15.54 -27.05 54.35
N LEU A 4 -16.61 -26.30 54.12
CA LEU A 4 -17.20 -26.11 52.79
C LEU A 4 -16.76 -24.75 52.25
N ARG A 5 -15.96 -24.77 51.18
CA ARG A 5 -15.42 -23.58 50.50
C ARG A 5 -16.50 -22.96 49.61
N ALA A 6 -16.75 -21.68 49.83
CA ALA A 6 -17.40 -20.80 48.86
C ALA A 6 -16.42 -20.40 47.74
N GLY A 7 -16.94 -20.23 46.52
CA GLY A 7 -16.51 -19.21 45.55
C GLY A 7 -15.16 -19.38 44.86
N GLY A 8 -15.18 -19.47 43.52
CA GLY A 8 -13.96 -19.35 42.72
C GLY A 8 -14.18 -19.61 41.23
N SER A 9 -15.12 -18.90 40.59
CA SER A 9 -15.16 -18.77 39.14
C SER A 9 -13.81 -18.21 38.68
N ARG A 10 -13.03 -19.01 37.97
CA ARG A 10 -11.70 -18.63 37.45
C ARG A 10 -11.87 -17.45 36.46
N PRO A 11 -11.28 -16.27 36.69
CA PRO A 11 -11.04 -15.34 35.61
C PRO A 11 -9.86 -15.87 34.78
N HIS A 12 -10.12 -16.25 33.53
CA HIS A 12 -9.05 -16.54 32.57
C HIS A 12 -8.35 -15.21 32.22
N ARG A 13 -7.18 -15.00 32.83
CA ARG A 13 -6.37 -13.80 32.75
C ARG A 13 -5.84 -13.55 31.34
N ALA A 14 -5.80 -12.27 31.00
CA ALA A 14 -5.41 -11.63 29.75
C ALA A 14 -4.07 -12.08 29.13
N ALA A 15 -4.09 -12.29 27.81
CA ALA A 15 -2.93 -12.35 26.92
C ALA A 15 -2.89 -11.12 25.96
N GLY A 16 -3.25 -9.94 26.45
CA GLY A 16 -3.55 -8.76 25.61
C GLY A 16 -2.57 -7.58 25.66
N ALA A 17 -1.43 -7.66 26.37
CA ALA A 17 -0.72 -6.42 26.77
C ALA A 17 0.80 -6.40 26.52
N ARG A 18 1.32 -7.12 25.51
CA ARG A 18 2.78 -7.10 25.23
C ARG A 18 3.23 -6.94 23.79
N TRP A 19 2.31 -6.59 22.87
CA TRP A 19 2.65 -6.29 21.47
C TRP A 19 2.48 -4.80 21.12
N SER A 20 1.80 -4.01 21.96
CA SER A 20 1.54 -2.60 21.63
C SER A 20 2.75 -1.69 21.80
N GLY A 21 3.79 -2.11 22.53
CA GLY A 21 4.97 -1.28 22.85
C GLY A 21 6.19 -1.50 21.95
N LEU A 22 6.18 -2.47 21.04
CA LEU A 22 7.37 -2.83 20.24
C LEU A 22 7.33 -2.31 18.79
N VAL A 23 6.24 -1.65 18.38
CA VAL A 23 6.06 -1.15 17.00
C VAL A 23 6.10 0.39 16.93
N SER A 24 6.57 1.08 17.98
CA SER A 24 6.56 2.55 18.05
C SER A 24 7.88 3.26 17.68
N GLN A 25 8.87 2.59 17.07
CA GLN A 25 10.19 3.22 16.82
C GLN A 25 10.64 3.33 15.35
N HIS A 26 9.81 2.96 14.35
CA HIS A 26 10.16 3.18 12.93
C HIS A 26 9.35 4.28 12.23
N GLN A 27 8.63 5.12 12.97
CA GLN A 27 7.80 6.19 12.38
C GLN A 27 8.56 7.50 12.12
N ALA A 28 9.81 7.65 12.58
CA ALA A 28 10.58 8.89 12.43
C ALA A 28 11.68 8.79 11.36
N SER A 29 11.23 8.81 10.10
CA SER A 29 11.87 9.42 8.91
C SER A 29 11.41 8.71 7.62
N ARG A 30 10.10 8.49 7.45
CA ARG A 30 9.59 8.18 6.12
C ARG A 30 9.59 9.49 5.37
N ALA A 31 10.46 9.64 4.37
CA ALA A 31 10.26 10.66 3.36
C ALA A 31 8.78 10.60 2.93
N ALA A 32 8.11 11.75 2.87
CA ALA A 32 6.75 11.80 2.36
C ALA A 32 6.80 11.30 0.91
N LEU A 33 6.47 10.02 0.69
CA LEU A 33 6.46 9.41 -0.63
C LEU A 33 5.46 10.19 -1.46
N SER A 34 5.98 11.02 -2.35
CA SER A 34 5.17 11.99 -3.08
C SER A 34 4.76 11.42 -4.42
N LYS A 35 5.55 10.48 -5.00
CA LYS A 35 5.23 9.81 -6.26
C LYS A 35 5.65 8.34 -6.28
N VAL A 36 4.75 7.47 -6.74
CA VAL A 36 4.98 6.03 -6.93
C VAL A 36 4.79 5.67 -8.39
N ALA A 37 5.87 5.35 -9.09
CA ALA A 37 5.82 4.88 -10.48
C ALA A 37 5.46 3.40 -10.56
N ILE A 38 4.61 3.04 -11.52
CA ILE A 38 4.32 1.65 -11.86
C ILE A 38 4.79 1.37 -13.29
N LEU A 39 5.82 0.52 -13.42
CA LEU A 39 6.27 0.02 -14.72
C LEU A 39 5.58 -1.30 -15.01
N GLY A 40 4.82 -1.37 -16.10
CA GLY A 40 3.96 -2.51 -16.38
C GLY A 40 2.54 -2.28 -15.87
N ALA A 41 1.82 -1.38 -16.52
CA ALA A 41 0.41 -1.11 -16.24
C ALA A 41 -0.51 -2.22 -16.79
N GLY A 42 -0.14 -3.49 -16.61
CA GLY A 42 -0.95 -4.70 -16.82
C GLY A 42 -2.19 -4.76 -15.92
N ASN A 43 -2.84 -5.91 -15.81
CA ASN A 43 -3.97 -6.07 -14.87
C ASN A 43 -3.55 -5.75 -13.42
N LEU A 44 -2.38 -6.23 -12.99
CA LEU A 44 -1.86 -5.97 -11.64
C LEU A 44 -1.53 -4.48 -11.43
N GLY A 45 -0.76 -3.87 -12.34
CA GLY A 45 -0.38 -2.46 -12.22
C GLY A 45 -1.61 -1.52 -12.18
N ARG A 46 -2.64 -1.82 -12.99
CA ARG A 46 -3.94 -1.12 -12.96
C ARG A 46 -4.67 -1.29 -11.64
N ALA A 47 -4.76 -2.51 -11.13
CA ALA A 47 -5.43 -2.79 -9.86
C ALA A 47 -4.74 -2.08 -8.68
N LEU A 48 -3.41 -2.01 -8.70
CA LEU A 48 -2.64 -1.26 -7.71
C LEU A 48 -2.95 0.24 -7.78
N ALA A 49 -2.78 0.87 -8.95
CA ALA A 49 -3.01 2.31 -9.10
C ALA A 49 -4.44 2.71 -8.70
N THR A 50 -5.44 2.04 -9.27
CA THR A 50 -6.85 2.35 -8.99
C THR A 50 -7.24 2.02 -7.56
N GLY A 51 -6.74 0.91 -7.01
CA GLY A 51 -6.96 0.53 -5.62
C GLY A 51 -6.40 1.54 -4.63
N TRP A 52 -5.20 2.06 -4.88
CA TRP A 52 -4.57 3.06 -4.01
C TRP A 52 -5.28 4.41 -4.05
N VAL A 53 -5.72 4.86 -5.22
CA VAL A 53 -6.55 6.07 -5.33
C VAL A 53 -7.86 5.89 -4.56
N ARG A 54 -8.54 4.76 -4.75
CA ARG A 54 -9.79 4.45 -4.04
C ARG A 54 -9.63 4.34 -2.53
N ALA A 55 -8.45 3.92 -2.06
CA ALA A 55 -8.11 3.84 -0.65
C ALA A 55 -7.68 5.20 -0.05
N GLY A 56 -7.58 6.27 -0.85
CA GLY A 56 -7.13 7.58 -0.40
C GLY A 56 -5.64 7.63 -0.02
N LEU A 57 -4.83 6.70 -0.54
CA LEU A 57 -3.40 6.64 -0.24
C LEU A 57 -2.57 7.55 -1.14
N PHE A 58 -3.06 7.81 -2.35
CA PHE A 58 -2.41 8.63 -3.37
C PHE A 58 -3.47 9.28 -4.26
N ASP A 59 -3.20 10.48 -4.75
CA ASP A 59 -3.92 11.06 -5.88
C ASP A 59 -3.48 10.40 -7.20
N ALA A 60 -4.35 10.35 -8.20
CA ALA A 60 -4.02 9.73 -9.49
C ALA A 60 -2.77 10.34 -10.15
N GLY A 61 -2.60 11.66 -10.04
CA GLY A 61 -1.44 12.41 -10.50
C GLY A 61 -0.11 12.01 -9.86
N GLN A 62 -0.14 11.34 -8.71
CA GLN A 62 1.04 10.86 -7.99
C GLN A 62 1.50 9.47 -8.45
N ILE A 63 0.72 8.81 -9.32
CA ILE A 63 0.98 7.45 -9.78
C ILE A 63 1.20 7.44 -11.30
N PRO A 64 2.40 7.79 -11.79
CA PRO A 64 2.71 7.64 -13.21
C PRO A 64 2.81 6.15 -13.60
N LEU A 65 2.16 5.77 -14.69
CA LEU A 65 2.09 4.40 -15.17
C LEU A 65 2.70 4.27 -16.57
N THR A 66 3.41 3.17 -16.81
CA THR A 66 3.91 2.87 -18.17
C THR A 66 3.44 1.51 -18.69
N ARG A 67 3.24 1.45 -20.01
CA ARG A 67 3.01 0.22 -20.77
C ARG A 67 3.59 0.40 -22.17
N ARG A 68 4.06 -0.70 -22.78
CA ARG A 68 4.53 -0.70 -24.19
C ARG A 68 3.47 -0.15 -25.14
N ASP A 69 2.23 -0.66 -25.02
CA ASP A 69 1.06 -0.18 -25.76
C ASP A 69 0.31 0.88 -24.91
N SER A 70 0.80 2.12 -24.90
CA SER A 70 0.25 3.20 -24.07
C SER A 70 -1.20 3.54 -24.39
N ASP A 71 -1.67 3.32 -25.62
CA ASP A 71 -3.06 3.57 -26.03
C ASP A 71 -4.06 2.76 -25.21
N LYS A 72 -3.64 1.60 -24.70
CA LYS A 72 -4.44 0.76 -23.80
C LYS A 72 -4.50 1.33 -22.38
N LEU A 73 -4.11 2.57 -22.13
CA LEU A 73 -4.19 3.25 -20.83
C LEU A 73 -5.11 4.48 -20.85
N HIS A 74 -5.93 4.65 -21.89
CA HIS A 74 -6.81 5.82 -22.03
C HIS A 74 -7.71 6.05 -20.81
N ASP A 75 -8.31 4.99 -20.26
CA ASP A 75 -9.17 5.02 -19.08
C ASP A 75 -8.42 5.51 -17.82
N LEU A 76 -7.14 5.15 -17.68
CA LEU A 76 -6.30 5.65 -16.59
C LEU A 76 -5.90 7.11 -16.81
N ALA A 77 -5.67 7.52 -18.05
CA ALA A 77 -5.40 8.92 -18.39
C ALA A 77 -6.63 9.79 -18.07
N GLU A 78 -7.82 9.33 -18.45
CA GLU A 78 -9.10 9.98 -18.15
C GLU A 78 -9.36 10.08 -16.65
N SER A 79 -8.91 9.09 -15.87
CA SER A 79 -8.97 9.13 -14.40
C SER A 79 -7.84 9.96 -13.76
N GLY A 80 -7.05 10.69 -14.55
CA GLY A 80 -6.04 11.64 -14.08
C GLY A 80 -4.65 11.05 -13.81
N HIS A 81 -4.39 9.81 -14.20
CA HIS A 81 -3.04 9.26 -14.11
C HIS A 81 -2.14 9.77 -15.26
N PRO A 82 -0.88 10.13 -14.98
CA PRO A 82 0.12 10.29 -16.03
C PRO A 82 0.42 8.90 -16.63
N VAL A 83 0.23 8.75 -17.93
CA VAL A 83 0.47 7.48 -18.64
C VAL A 83 1.45 7.66 -19.79
N GLY A 84 2.19 6.60 -20.13
CA GLY A 84 3.09 6.61 -21.27
C GLY A 84 3.78 5.29 -21.52
N SER A 85 4.84 5.33 -22.33
CA SER A 85 5.68 4.18 -22.66
C SER A 85 7.16 4.37 -22.32
N ASP A 86 7.58 5.58 -21.95
CA ASP A 86 8.96 5.89 -21.54
C ASP A 86 9.20 5.57 -20.06
N ASN A 87 9.67 4.34 -19.82
CA ASN A 87 10.06 3.89 -18.48
C ASN A 87 11.14 4.78 -17.86
N ALA A 88 12.11 5.26 -18.65
CA ALA A 88 13.25 5.99 -18.12
C ALA A 88 12.81 7.37 -17.60
N ALA A 89 11.92 8.06 -18.32
CA ALA A 89 11.33 9.31 -17.85
C ALA A 89 10.51 9.13 -16.58
N THR A 90 9.67 8.09 -16.53
CA THR A 90 8.85 7.79 -15.35
C THR A 90 9.69 7.50 -14.11
N VAL A 91 10.75 6.67 -14.25
CA VAL A 91 11.69 6.33 -13.17
C VAL A 91 12.38 7.56 -12.59
N ARG A 92 12.83 8.51 -13.43
CA ARG A 92 13.50 9.73 -12.95
C ARG A 92 12.62 10.63 -12.07
N SER A 93 11.30 10.49 -12.18
CA SER A 93 10.34 11.37 -11.52
C SER A 93 9.73 10.80 -10.23
N ALA A 94 10.08 9.55 -9.86
CA ALA A 94 9.41 8.80 -8.80
C ALA A 94 10.33 8.50 -7.62
N ASP A 95 9.76 8.51 -6.42
CA ASP A 95 10.46 8.15 -5.18
C ASP A 95 10.52 6.62 -5.00
N VAL A 96 9.47 5.94 -5.45
CA VAL A 96 9.32 4.48 -5.40
C VAL A 96 8.91 3.97 -6.77
N ILE A 97 9.51 2.86 -7.18
CA ILE A 97 9.22 2.20 -8.45
C ILE A 97 8.67 0.81 -8.16
N VAL A 98 7.54 0.49 -8.76
CA VAL A 98 6.90 -0.81 -8.71
C VAL A 98 7.00 -1.46 -10.07
N LEU A 99 7.66 -2.61 -10.13
CA LEU A 99 7.75 -3.44 -11.34
C LEU A 99 6.58 -4.42 -11.36
N ALA A 100 5.55 -4.12 -12.14
CA ALA A 100 4.36 -4.94 -12.34
C ALA A 100 4.34 -5.58 -13.74
N VAL A 101 5.47 -6.18 -14.12
CA VAL A 101 5.68 -6.81 -15.43
C VAL A 101 5.57 -8.33 -15.35
N GLN A 102 5.23 -8.98 -16.46
CA GLN A 102 5.32 -10.44 -16.60
C GLN A 102 6.81 -10.86 -16.64
N PRO A 103 7.19 -12.01 -16.05
CA PRO A 103 8.54 -12.55 -16.19
C PRO A 103 8.91 -12.88 -17.65
#